data_AF-A0A3M1WRB1-F1
#
_entry.id   AF-A0A3M1WRB1-F1
#
_cell.length_a   1.000
_cell.length_b   1.000
_cell.length_c   1.000
_cell.angle_alpha   90.00
_cell.angle_beta   90.00
_cell.angle_gamma   90.00
#
_symmetry.space_group_name_H-M   'P 1'
#
loop_
_entity.id
_entity.type
_entity.pdbx_description
1 polymer ?
#
loop_
_entity_poly.entity_id
_entity_poly.type
_entity_poly.pdbx_seq_one_letter_code
_entity_poly.pdbx_strand_id
1 'polypeptide(L)'
;MDSKPQIPLEVFRKMIETLPPEELAKLPPEKLPENIPVDLVEEAPIYSRSALESLILAANSYHLQKRLELQERYGEEVLAALDRTKTLYNTATMRVFRNKLSDMQKIRARWHQSHDEKKRDLLIDSVRHMQGQILDVRAENAGITQAIRLLQSTRPQKAEDQTIFDNAIAELKKGSEFIEHKLAEFFLLRLEVLNVEMQMRYREVLAFEEEAAILDQEIESLRQKLERSQTIWKRTFQRSKSNHEMEELQALIASLVAEKQNKEAAVSENDLTLWLDTIVDASVHPFTRHRIDKVIGNARRALFYLLTKYCQLQEASAMQIARNPFLQVDAKAAIRYLLMSEQFILDYFAKRKSRNAAWISDAAQVKMEDLERLEQDILSELKKSSRFQRLK
;
A
#
# COMPACT_ATOMS: atom_id res chain seq x y z
N MET A 1 36.63 19.27 31.71
CA MET A 1 37.53 20.02 30.80
C MET A 1 36.71 20.35 29.57
N ASP A 2 36.79 21.57 29.05
CA ASP A 2 35.99 22.00 27.89
C ASP A 2 36.17 21.03 26.71
N SER A 3 35.06 20.47 26.24
CA SER A 3 34.97 19.67 25.02
C SER A 3 35.41 20.54 23.85
N LYS A 4 36.69 20.46 23.49
CA LYS A 4 37.23 21.09 22.28
C LYS A 4 36.71 20.30 21.07
N PRO A 5 36.36 20.98 19.97
CA PRO A 5 35.72 20.35 18.82
C PRO A 5 36.61 19.24 18.21
N GLN A 6 35.98 18.12 17.84
CA GLN A 6 36.61 17.05 17.06
C GLN A 6 37.04 17.59 15.68
N ILE A 7 38.14 17.06 15.15
CA ILE A 7 38.65 17.39 13.82
C ILE A 7 37.77 16.66 12.80
N PRO A 8 37.09 17.35 11.86
CA PRO A 8 36.34 16.70 10.80
C PRO A 8 37.26 15.85 9.90
N LEU A 9 36.74 14.75 9.35
CA LEU A 9 37.52 13.83 8.50
C LEU A 9 38.20 14.54 7.32
N GLU A 10 37.55 15.52 6.71
CA GLU A 10 38.12 16.31 5.61
C GLU A 10 39.31 17.18 6.04
N VAL A 11 39.25 17.72 7.26
CA VAL A 11 40.35 18.51 7.84
C VAL A 11 41.50 17.57 8.20
N PHE A 12 41.18 16.41 8.77
CA PHE A 12 42.17 15.38 9.10
C PHE A 12 42.90 14.87 7.83
N ARG A 13 42.19 14.66 6.71
CA ARG A 13 42.79 14.34 5.40
C ARG A 13 43.83 15.37 4.97
N LYS A 14 43.47 16.65 5.01
CA LYS A 14 44.40 17.74 4.65
C LYS A 14 45.61 17.79 5.59
N MET A 15 45.42 17.49 6.88
CA MET A 15 46.52 17.43 7.85
C MET A 15 47.50 16.30 7.55
N ILE A 16 47.03 15.15 7.08
CA ILE A 16 47.90 14.02 6.66
C ILE A 16 48.77 14.38 5.46
N GLU A 17 48.24 15.17 4.52
CA GLU A 17 48.95 15.60 3.32
C GLU A 17 49.99 16.71 3.59
N THR A 18 49.80 17.51 4.64
CA THR A 18 50.54 18.76 4.86
C THR A 18 51.49 18.74 6.05
N LEU A 19 51.23 17.92 7.07
CA LEU A 19 52.04 17.88 8.29
C LEU A 19 53.19 16.87 8.18
N PRO A 20 54.35 17.18 8.78
CA PRO A 20 55.43 16.21 8.91
C PRO A 20 55.04 15.06 9.86
N PRO A 21 55.65 13.86 9.71
CA PRO A 21 55.30 12.67 10.51
C PRO A 21 55.38 12.88 12.03
N GLU A 22 56.34 13.68 12.48
CA GLU A 22 56.55 13.98 13.90
C GLU A 22 55.42 14.85 14.50
N GLU A 23 54.80 15.71 13.69
CA GLU A 23 53.67 16.53 14.12
C GLU A 23 52.35 15.75 14.03
N LEU A 24 52.21 14.88 13.02
CA LEU A 24 51.10 13.92 12.92
C LEU A 24 51.03 13.00 14.14
N ALA A 25 52.17 12.44 14.58
CA ALA A 25 52.24 11.55 15.73
C ALA A 25 51.85 12.23 17.07
N LYS A 26 51.94 13.57 17.13
CA LYS A 26 51.60 14.37 18.33
C LYS A 26 50.12 14.75 18.39
N LEU A 27 49.33 14.42 17.38
CA LEU A 27 47.91 14.74 17.39
C LEU A 27 47.21 13.97 18.53
N PRO A 28 46.40 14.65 19.36
CA PRO A 28 45.72 13.99 20.46
C PRO A 28 44.65 13.01 19.93
N PRO A 29 44.67 11.73 20.34
CA PRO A 29 43.72 10.71 19.87
C PRO A 29 42.26 11.10 20.06
N GLU A 30 41.97 11.83 21.14
CA GLU A 30 40.62 12.25 21.54
C GLU A 30 39.95 13.22 20.55
N LYS A 31 40.76 13.92 19.73
CA LYS A 31 40.25 14.90 18.75
C LYS A 31 40.11 14.32 17.36
N LEU A 32 40.53 13.07 17.15
CA LEU A 32 40.50 12.44 15.85
C LEU A 32 39.10 11.92 15.50
N PRO A 33 38.76 11.84 14.20
CA PRO A 33 37.48 11.28 13.77
C PRO A 33 37.27 9.86 14.32
N GLU A 34 36.04 9.51 14.70
CA GLU A 34 35.71 8.15 15.18
C GLU A 34 35.81 7.08 14.09
N ASN A 35 35.57 7.44 12.82
CA ASN A 35 35.57 6.52 11.68
C ASN A 35 36.60 6.98 10.65
N ILE A 36 37.86 6.56 10.82
CA ILE A 36 38.94 6.80 9.86
C ILE A 36 38.94 5.65 8.84
N PRO A 37 38.79 5.90 7.51
CA PRO A 37 38.87 4.86 6.50
C PRO A 37 40.22 4.13 6.54
N VAL A 38 40.22 2.81 6.35
CA VAL A 38 41.45 2.00 6.34
C VAL A 38 42.35 2.39 5.17
N ASP A 39 41.73 2.68 4.03
CA ASP A 39 42.36 3.08 2.77
C ASP A 39 43.16 4.40 2.90
N LEU A 40 42.90 5.19 3.94
CA LEU A 40 43.56 6.48 4.18
C LEU A 40 45.07 6.33 4.43
N VAL A 41 45.50 5.18 4.96
CA VAL A 41 46.91 4.87 5.18
C VAL A 41 47.62 4.59 3.86
N GLU A 42 46.93 3.95 2.92
CA GLU A 42 47.48 3.62 1.61
C GLU A 42 47.62 4.86 0.73
N GLU A 43 46.68 5.79 0.84
CA GLU A 43 46.69 7.09 0.15
C GLU A 43 47.73 8.07 0.73
N ALA A 44 48.19 7.86 1.97
CA ALA A 44 49.12 8.75 2.64
C ALA A 44 50.57 8.63 2.11
N PRO A 45 51.36 9.73 2.13
CA PRO A 45 52.77 9.72 1.77
C PRO A 45 53.57 8.64 2.54
N ILE A 46 54.46 7.93 1.86
CA ILE A 46 55.18 6.76 2.41
C ILE A 46 55.87 7.06 3.76
N TYR A 47 56.42 8.26 3.91
CA TYR A 47 57.15 8.69 5.10
C TYR A 47 56.25 9.00 6.31
N SER A 48 54.95 9.23 6.11
CA SER A 48 53.98 9.51 7.19
C SER A 48 53.11 8.30 7.55
N ARG A 49 53.14 7.21 6.77
CA ARG A 49 52.31 6.01 6.98
C ARG A 49 52.43 5.40 8.37
N SER A 50 53.65 5.18 8.86
CA SER A 50 53.86 4.56 10.19
C SER A 50 53.33 5.44 11.34
N ALA A 51 53.52 6.76 11.23
CA ALA A 51 52.98 7.71 12.21
C ALA A 51 51.45 7.73 12.16
N LEU A 52 50.86 7.67 10.95
CA LEU A 52 49.43 7.62 10.73
C LEU A 52 48.80 6.31 11.23
N GLU A 53 49.40 5.15 10.96
CA GLU A 53 48.95 3.85 11.47
C GLU A 53 48.93 3.82 13.00
N SER A 54 50.00 4.30 13.63
CA SER A 54 50.12 4.39 15.09
C SER A 54 49.05 5.32 15.67
N LEU A 55 48.81 6.44 15.00
CA LEU A 55 47.81 7.43 15.39
C LEU A 55 46.37 6.88 15.25
N ILE A 56 46.09 6.18 14.15
CA ILE A 56 44.80 5.51 13.92
C ILE A 56 44.56 4.43 14.97
N LEU A 57 45.58 3.62 15.28
CA LEU A 57 45.48 2.60 16.33
C LEU A 57 45.21 3.23 17.70
N ALA A 58 45.89 4.32 18.04
CA ALA A 58 45.66 5.06 19.28
C ALA A 58 44.25 5.67 19.35
N ALA A 59 43.76 6.24 18.25
CA ALA A 59 42.40 6.76 18.13
C ALA A 59 41.35 5.66 18.30
N ASN A 60 41.52 4.53 17.60
CA ASN A 60 40.61 3.39 17.68
C ASN A 60 40.57 2.80 19.10
N SER A 61 41.74 2.68 19.75
CA SER A 61 41.83 2.22 21.14
C SER A 61 41.09 3.17 22.10
N TYR A 62 41.30 4.48 21.96
CA TYR A 62 40.62 5.49 22.77
C TYR A 62 39.09 5.45 22.60
N HIS A 63 38.62 5.43 21.36
CA HIS A 63 37.19 5.38 21.06
C HIS A 63 36.55 4.06 21.50
N LEU A 64 37.26 2.93 21.38
CA LEU A 64 36.83 1.63 21.91
C LEU A 64 36.72 1.67 23.44
N GLN A 65 37.69 2.26 24.13
CA GLN A 65 37.65 2.39 25.58
C GLN A 65 36.47 3.25 26.03
N LYS A 66 36.25 4.42 25.41
CA LYS A 66 35.06 5.24 25.67
C LYS A 66 33.75 4.49 25.43
N ARG A 67 33.70 3.67 24.39
CA ARG A 67 32.54 2.86 24.04
C ARG A 67 32.27 1.79 25.10
N LEU A 68 33.31 1.11 25.59
CA LEU A 68 33.21 0.16 26.70
C LEU A 68 32.77 0.84 28.00
N GLU A 69 33.29 2.03 28.31
CA GLU A 69 32.87 2.82 29.47
C GLU A 69 31.41 3.28 29.37
N LEU A 70 30.91 3.60 28.17
CA LEU A 70 29.51 3.91 27.95
C LEU A 70 28.62 2.67 28.11
N GLN A 71 29.06 1.53 27.60
CA GLN A 71 28.37 0.24 27.72
C GLN A 71 28.25 -0.20 29.18
N GLU A 72 29.33 -0.10 29.95
CA GLU A 72 29.34 -0.47 31.36
C GLU A 72 28.41 0.42 32.19
N ARG A 73 28.33 1.71 31.86
CA ARG A 73 27.54 2.69 32.62
C ARG A 73 26.04 2.69 32.27
N TYR A 74 25.71 2.52 30.99
CA TYR A 74 24.33 2.71 30.50
C TYR A 74 23.72 1.45 29.88
N GLY A 75 24.50 0.37 29.75
CA GLY A 75 24.06 -0.89 29.17
C GLY A 75 24.17 -0.94 27.65
N GLU A 76 23.98 -2.14 27.12
CA GLU A 76 24.11 -2.45 25.68
C GLU A 76 23.03 -1.77 24.83
N GLU A 77 21.79 -1.67 25.33
CA GLU A 77 20.68 -1.07 24.58
C GLU A 77 20.89 0.42 24.29
N VAL A 78 21.42 1.16 25.27
CA VAL A 78 21.74 2.59 25.12
C VAL A 78 22.89 2.77 24.13
N LEU A 79 23.90 1.90 24.19
CA LEU A 79 24.98 1.93 23.21
C LEU A 79 24.48 1.63 21.79
N ALA A 80 23.62 0.64 21.63
CA ALA A 80 23.01 0.32 20.34
C ALA A 80 22.16 1.49 19.79
N ALA A 81 21.46 2.22 20.66
CA ALA A 81 20.73 3.43 20.29
C ALA A 81 21.67 4.56 19.82
N LEU A 82 22.80 4.76 20.50
CA LEU A 82 23.84 5.71 20.07
C LEU A 82 24.46 5.32 18.73
N ASP A 83 24.82 4.04 18.54
CA ASP A 83 25.42 3.54 17.31
C ASP A 83 24.51 3.65 16.09
N ARG A 84 23.19 3.63 16.31
CA ARG A 84 22.21 3.78 15.22
C ARG A 84 22.37 5.10 14.48
N THR A 85 22.90 6.14 15.11
CA THR A 85 23.22 7.42 14.45
C THR A 85 24.19 7.27 13.29
N LYS A 86 25.12 6.29 13.37
CA LYS A 86 26.16 6.07 12.37
C LYS A 86 25.63 5.44 11.07
N THR A 87 24.45 4.80 11.13
CA THR A 87 23.87 4.05 10.00
C THR A 87 22.56 4.64 9.46
N LEU A 88 22.03 5.70 10.07
CA LEU A 88 20.72 6.32 9.79
C LEU A 88 20.36 6.46 8.30
N TYR A 89 21.30 6.95 7.47
CA TYR A 89 21.01 7.29 6.07
C TYR A 89 21.42 6.22 5.06
N ASN A 90 22.11 5.16 5.51
CA ASN A 90 22.78 4.23 4.62
C ASN A 90 22.48 2.76 4.92
N THR A 91 21.37 2.49 5.58
CA THR A 91 20.85 1.13 5.73
C THR A 91 20.48 0.54 4.36
N ALA A 92 20.57 -0.79 4.25
CA ALA A 92 20.22 -1.49 3.02
C ALA A 92 18.75 -1.22 2.63
N THR A 93 17.86 -1.25 3.61
CA THR A 93 16.42 -0.98 3.47
C THR A 93 16.17 0.41 2.88
N MET A 94 16.70 1.47 3.49
CA MET A 94 16.53 2.83 2.97
C MET A 94 17.17 3.04 1.61
N ARG A 95 18.33 2.42 1.34
CA ARG A 95 18.99 2.51 0.03
C ARG A 95 18.13 1.91 -1.07
N VAL A 96 17.61 0.69 -0.86
CA VAL A 96 16.74 0.01 -1.81
C VAL A 96 15.43 0.79 -2.02
N PHE A 97 14.80 1.22 -0.93
CA PHE A 97 13.56 2.01 -1.00
C PHE A 97 13.75 3.31 -1.79
N ARG A 98 14.80 4.08 -1.46
CA ARG A 98 15.11 5.34 -2.15
C ARG A 98 15.39 5.15 -3.64
N ASN A 99 16.14 4.11 -3.99
CA ASN A 99 16.48 3.82 -5.39
C ASN A 99 15.22 3.49 -6.19
N LYS A 100 14.38 2.60 -5.67
CA LYS A 100 13.10 2.26 -6.33
C LYS A 100 12.14 3.44 -6.39
N LEU A 101 12.05 4.26 -5.34
CA LEU A 101 11.24 5.48 -5.34
C LEU A 101 11.70 6.46 -6.42
N SER A 102 13.02 6.66 -6.55
CA SER A 102 13.61 7.48 -7.61
C SER A 102 13.27 6.93 -9.01
N ASP A 103 13.37 5.62 -9.20
CA ASP A 103 13.03 5.01 -10.50
C ASP A 103 11.54 5.14 -10.83
N MET A 104 10.65 4.95 -9.86
CA MET A 104 9.22 5.20 -10.07
C MET A 104 8.91 6.68 -10.36
N GLN A 105 9.61 7.62 -9.72
CA GLN A 105 9.48 9.04 -10.04
C GLN A 105 9.91 9.36 -11.49
N LYS A 106 10.97 8.69 -11.99
CA LYS A 106 11.37 8.80 -13.41
C LYS A 106 10.32 8.22 -14.35
N ILE A 107 9.74 7.06 -14.02
CA ILE A 107 8.66 6.44 -14.80
C ILE A 107 7.45 7.38 -14.84
N ARG A 108 7.04 7.92 -13.69
CA ARG A 108 5.97 8.92 -13.56
C ARG A 108 6.21 10.14 -14.46
N ALA A 109 7.41 10.72 -14.42
CA ALA A 109 7.73 11.88 -15.25
C ALA A 109 7.59 11.56 -16.75
N ARG A 110 8.07 10.39 -17.18
CA ARG A 110 7.93 9.93 -18.57
C ARG A 110 6.49 9.65 -18.94
N TRP A 111 5.70 9.07 -18.04
CA TRP A 111 4.27 8.83 -18.25
C TRP A 111 3.54 10.16 -18.47
N HIS A 112 3.74 11.17 -17.61
CA HIS A 112 3.12 12.49 -17.79
C HIS A 112 3.55 13.21 -19.06
N GLN A 113 4.78 13.00 -19.53
CA GLN A 113 5.25 13.59 -20.80
C GLN A 113 4.67 12.90 -22.03
N SER A 114 4.61 11.56 -22.02
CA SER A 114 4.27 10.76 -23.21
C SER A 114 2.83 10.27 -23.24
N HIS A 115 2.09 10.35 -22.14
CA HIS A 115 0.76 9.77 -21.96
C HIS A 115 0.70 8.27 -22.33
N ASP A 116 1.83 7.58 -22.19
CA ASP A 116 2.00 6.17 -22.57
C ASP A 116 1.41 5.24 -21.50
N GLU A 117 0.40 4.47 -21.88
CA GLU A 117 -0.30 3.52 -21.02
C GLU A 117 0.63 2.42 -20.48
N LYS A 118 1.61 1.98 -21.27
CA LYS A 118 2.55 0.94 -20.80
C LYS A 118 3.38 1.42 -19.61
N LYS A 119 3.70 2.71 -19.57
CA LYS A 119 4.45 3.32 -18.46
C LYS A 119 3.56 3.52 -17.23
N ARG A 120 2.27 3.82 -17.43
CA ARG A 120 1.28 3.84 -16.35
C ARG A 120 1.18 2.46 -15.71
N ASP A 121 1.01 1.41 -16.50
CA ASP A 121 0.80 0.05 -16.00
C ASP A 121 2.07 -0.47 -15.29
N LEU A 122 3.25 -0.23 -15.87
CA LEU A 122 4.53 -0.50 -15.21
C LEU A 122 4.67 0.22 -13.85
N LEU A 123 4.15 1.45 -13.75
CA LEU A 123 4.17 2.23 -12.52
C LEU A 123 3.19 1.68 -11.48
N ILE A 124 1.97 1.29 -11.89
CA ILE A 124 0.99 0.60 -11.04
C ILE A 124 1.60 -0.66 -10.45
N ASP A 125 2.21 -1.49 -11.28
CA ASP A 125 2.87 -2.71 -10.83
C ASP A 125 4.02 -2.41 -9.86
N SER A 126 4.87 -1.44 -10.19
CA SER A 126 5.99 -1.04 -9.31
C SER A 126 5.50 -0.59 -7.93
N VAL A 127 4.39 0.13 -7.89
CA VAL A 127 3.73 0.59 -6.64
C VAL A 127 3.21 -0.60 -5.83
N ARG A 128 2.56 -1.59 -6.47
CA ARG A 128 2.08 -2.81 -5.81
C ARG A 128 3.23 -3.62 -5.20
N HIS A 129 4.32 -3.80 -5.95
CA HIS A 129 5.50 -4.54 -5.48
C HIS A 129 6.26 -3.85 -4.34
N MET A 130 6.08 -2.54 -4.14
CA MET A 130 6.73 -1.81 -3.06
C MET A 130 6.08 -2.05 -1.69
N GLN A 131 4.88 -2.61 -1.62
CA GLN A 131 4.09 -2.69 -0.39
C GLN A 131 4.78 -3.42 0.76
N GLY A 132 5.50 -4.53 0.48
CA GLY A 132 6.30 -5.22 1.48
C GLY A 132 7.43 -4.37 2.06
N GLN A 133 8.08 -3.56 1.22
CA GLN A 133 9.22 -2.72 1.63
C GLN A 133 8.80 -1.52 2.49
N ILE A 134 7.55 -1.06 2.36
CA ILE A 134 7.01 0.00 3.22
C ILE A 134 7.00 -0.45 4.68
N LEU A 135 6.65 -1.72 4.94
CA LEU A 135 6.64 -2.27 6.30
C LEU A 135 8.04 -2.27 6.90
N ASP A 136 9.06 -2.66 6.11
CA ASP A 136 10.46 -2.64 6.55
C ASP A 136 10.93 -1.21 6.88
N VAL A 137 10.60 -0.23 6.02
CA VAL A 137 10.95 1.19 6.23
C VAL A 137 10.23 1.75 7.46
N ARG A 138 8.95 1.41 7.67
CA ARG A 138 8.19 1.80 8.87
C ARG A 138 8.78 1.18 10.14
N ALA A 139 9.17 -0.09 10.09
CA ALA A 139 9.83 -0.78 11.20
C ALA A 139 11.19 -0.14 11.53
N GLU A 140 11.93 0.26 10.51
CA GLU A 140 13.18 0.99 10.69
C GLU A 140 12.98 2.33 11.39
N ASN A 141 11.98 3.11 10.96
CA ASN A 141 11.64 4.38 11.60
C ASN A 141 11.11 4.20 13.03
N ALA A 142 10.32 3.14 13.28
CA ALA A 142 9.87 2.78 14.62
C ALA A 142 11.06 2.47 15.54
N GLY A 143 12.07 1.75 15.03
CA GLY A 143 13.31 1.49 15.76
C GLY A 143 14.11 2.76 16.07
N ILE A 144 14.14 3.73 15.16
CA ILE A 144 14.75 5.06 15.43
C ILE A 144 13.97 5.78 16.52
N THR A 145 12.63 5.78 16.44
CA THR A 145 11.77 6.41 17.45
C THR A 145 11.95 5.78 18.83
N GLN A 146 12.11 4.46 18.89
CA GLN A 146 12.40 3.74 20.13
C GLN A 146 13.77 4.11 20.69
N ALA A 147 14.80 4.19 19.84
CA ALA A 147 16.13 4.64 20.23
C ALA A 147 16.11 6.07 20.80
N ILE A 148 15.37 7.00 20.17
CA ILE A 148 15.17 8.36 20.68
C ILE A 148 14.56 8.33 22.08
N ARG A 149 13.48 7.56 22.27
CA ARG A 149 12.81 7.46 23.58
C ARG A 149 13.72 6.89 24.66
N LEU A 150 14.53 5.88 24.32
CA LEU A 150 15.49 5.27 25.23
C LEU A 150 16.57 6.27 25.66
N LEU A 151 17.13 7.03 24.70
CA LEU A 151 18.13 8.05 25.02
C LEU A 151 17.53 9.19 25.84
N GLN A 152 16.27 9.56 25.61
CA GLN A 152 15.56 10.59 26.39
C GLN A 152 15.19 10.13 27.81
N SER A 153 14.87 8.85 28.01
CA SER A 153 14.54 8.31 29.33
C SER A 153 15.78 8.03 30.18
N THR A 154 16.92 7.77 29.54
CA THR A 154 18.20 7.55 30.21
C THR A 154 18.76 8.89 30.69
N ARG A 155 19.05 9.00 31.99
CA ARG A 155 19.66 10.21 32.57
C ARG A 155 21.19 10.09 32.55
N PRO A 156 21.91 10.91 31.76
CA PRO A 156 23.36 10.92 31.75
C PRO A 156 23.93 11.38 33.10
N GLN A 157 24.95 10.69 33.59
CA GLN A 157 25.60 11.00 34.87
C GLN A 157 26.69 12.07 34.72
N LYS A 158 27.32 12.16 33.54
CA LYS A 158 28.36 13.16 33.24
C LYS A 158 27.85 14.17 32.21
N ALA A 159 28.29 15.42 32.33
CA ALA A 159 27.96 16.48 31.38
C ALA A 159 28.46 16.17 29.94
N GLU A 160 29.58 15.46 29.82
CA GLU A 160 30.10 15.01 28.51
C GLU A 160 29.22 13.93 27.87
N ASP A 161 28.60 13.05 28.66
CA ASP A 161 27.66 12.05 28.12
C ASP A 161 26.35 12.73 27.70
N GLN A 162 25.94 13.78 28.42
CA GLN A 162 24.75 14.56 28.09
C GLN A 162 24.84 15.16 26.68
N THR A 163 25.97 15.76 26.32
CA THR A 163 26.16 16.32 24.97
C THR A 163 26.17 15.25 23.88
N ILE A 164 26.74 14.07 24.16
CA ILE A 164 26.69 12.91 23.25
C ILE A 164 25.25 12.47 23.01
N PHE A 165 24.45 12.38 24.07
CA PHE A 165 23.04 11.96 23.98
C PHE A 165 22.20 12.99 23.23
N ASP A 166 22.39 14.28 23.54
CA ASP A 166 21.65 15.36 22.88
C ASP A 166 21.94 15.41 21.38
N ASN A 167 23.22 15.26 20.99
CA ASN A 167 23.63 15.17 19.58
C ASN A 167 23.04 13.94 18.89
N ALA A 168 23.09 12.78 19.55
CA ALA A 168 22.52 11.55 19.01
C ALA A 168 21.00 11.64 18.84
N ILE A 169 20.28 12.18 19.82
CA ILE A 169 18.84 12.41 19.74
C ILE A 169 18.50 13.36 18.59
N ALA A 170 19.26 14.45 18.42
CA ALA A 170 19.05 15.40 17.34
C ALA A 170 19.25 14.74 15.96
N GLU A 171 20.31 13.95 15.78
CA GLU A 171 20.55 13.24 14.52
C GLU A 171 19.53 12.14 14.25
N LEU A 172 19.14 11.35 15.25
CA LEU A 172 18.07 10.36 15.12
C LEU A 172 16.74 11.01 14.73
N LYS A 173 16.40 12.18 15.30
CA LYS A 173 15.19 12.94 14.91
C LYS A 173 15.24 13.37 13.44
N LYS A 174 16.36 13.94 12.98
CA LYS A 174 16.55 14.30 11.56
C LYS A 174 16.42 13.09 10.65
N GLY A 175 17.01 11.95 11.04
CA GLY A 175 16.90 10.71 10.28
C GLY A 175 15.46 10.18 10.22
N SER A 176 14.74 10.23 11.34
CA SER A 176 13.32 9.86 11.40
C SER A 176 12.47 10.74 10.47
N GLU A 177 12.66 12.06 10.54
CA GLU A 177 12.00 13.00 9.65
C GLU A 177 12.34 12.74 8.18
N PHE A 178 13.60 12.43 7.87
CA PHE A 178 14.02 12.08 6.50
C PHE A 178 13.27 10.85 5.97
N ILE A 179 13.14 9.79 6.78
CA ILE A 179 12.38 8.60 6.40
C ILE A 179 10.91 8.94 6.17
N GLU A 180 10.30 9.70 7.07
CA GLU A 180 8.89 10.14 6.94
C GLU A 180 8.66 10.99 5.68
N HIS A 181 9.60 11.87 5.32
CA HIS A 181 9.50 12.62 4.05
C HIS A 181 9.54 11.70 2.83
N LYS A 182 10.38 10.66 2.85
CA LYS A 182 10.44 9.68 1.74
C LYS A 182 9.21 8.78 1.68
N LEU A 183 8.65 8.41 2.83
CA LEU A 183 7.35 7.75 2.90
C LEU A 183 6.23 8.65 2.36
N ALA A 184 6.26 9.95 2.67
CA ALA A 184 5.31 10.92 2.13
C ALA A 184 5.34 11.00 0.60
N GLU A 185 6.54 11.12 0.02
CA GLU A 185 6.75 11.10 -1.43
C GLU A 185 6.14 9.85 -2.07
N PHE A 186 6.37 8.69 -1.45
CA PHE A 186 5.79 7.44 -1.91
C PHE A 186 4.26 7.41 -1.78
N PHE A 187 3.68 7.81 -0.64
CA PHE A 187 2.22 7.77 -0.47
C PHE A 187 1.48 8.70 -1.43
N LEU A 188 2.06 9.87 -1.75
CA LEU A 188 1.52 10.76 -2.77
C LEU A 188 1.56 10.13 -4.16
N LEU A 189 2.70 9.55 -4.53
CA LEU A 189 2.86 8.84 -5.80
C LEU A 189 1.87 7.69 -5.93
N ARG A 190 1.76 6.85 -4.89
CA ARG A 190 0.85 5.73 -4.85
C ARG A 190 -0.61 6.18 -4.98
N LEU A 191 -1.00 7.23 -4.24
CA LEU A 191 -2.35 7.78 -4.31
C LEU A 191 -2.68 8.28 -5.72
N GLU A 192 -1.76 8.98 -6.37
CA GLU A 192 -1.96 9.47 -7.74
C GLU A 192 -2.18 8.32 -8.72
N VAL A 193 -1.29 7.32 -8.70
CA VAL A 193 -1.28 6.21 -9.64
C VAL A 193 -2.50 5.31 -9.46
N LEU A 194 -2.77 4.89 -8.21
CA LEU A 194 -3.91 4.02 -7.92
C LEU A 194 -5.25 4.75 -8.01
N ASN A 195 -5.29 6.07 -7.84
CA ASN A 195 -6.49 6.83 -8.16
C ASN A 195 -6.77 6.78 -9.67
N VAL A 196 -5.76 6.86 -10.54
CA VAL A 196 -5.99 6.71 -11.99
C VAL A 196 -6.55 5.33 -12.32
N GLU A 197 -5.96 4.27 -11.79
CA GLU A 197 -6.48 2.90 -11.95
C GLU A 197 -7.94 2.77 -11.46
N MET A 198 -8.23 3.29 -10.27
CA MET A 198 -9.58 3.28 -9.71
C MET A 198 -10.58 4.06 -10.57
N GLN A 199 -10.19 5.20 -11.13
CA GLN A 199 -11.05 5.96 -12.05
C GLN A 199 -11.26 5.22 -13.37
N MET A 200 -10.26 4.51 -13.88
CA MET A 200 -10.42 3.66 -15.07
C MET A 200 -11.43 2.55 -14.80
N ARG A 201 -11.27 1.83 -13.70
CA ARG A 201 -12.20 0.76 -13.33
C ARG A 201 -13.61 1.27 -13.08
N TYR A 202 -13.75 2.43 -12.44
CA TYR A 202 -15.03 3.10 -12.26
C TYR A 202 -15.71 3.42 -13.61
N ARG A 203 -14.97 3.94 -14.59
CA ARG A 203 -15.51 4.24 -15.92
C ARG A 203 -15.88 2.99 -16.71
N GLU A 204 -15.07 1.95 -16.62
CA GLU A 204 -15.37 0.65 -17.24
C GLU A 204 -16.68 0.08 -16.69
N VAL A 205 -16.84 0.04 -15.37
CA VAL A 205 -18.08 -0.42 -14.73
C VAL A 205 -19.28 0.42 -15.18
N LEU A 206 -19.15 1.75 -15.25
CA LEU A 206 -20.22 2.61 -15.77
C LEU A 206 -20.58 2.31 -17.22
N ALA A 207 -19.59 2.14 -18.10
CA ALA A 207 -19.83 1.81 -19.50
C ALA A 207 -20.58 0.48 -19.64
N PHE A 208 -20.21 -0.54 -18.87
CA PHE A 208 -20.93 -1.81 -18.85
C PHE A 208 -22.36 -1.67 -18.33
N GLU A 209 -22.61 -0.78 -17.37
CA GLU A 209 -23.97 -0.51 -16.89
C GLU A 209 -24.85 0.19 -17.93
N GLU A 210 -24.28 1.14 -18.67
CA GLU A 210 -24.97 1.80 -19.79
C GLU A 210 -25.32 0.77 -20.88
N GLU A 211 -24.37 -0.09 -21.25
CA GLU A 211 -24.60 -1.19 -22.19
C GLU A 211 -25.66 -2.18 -21.67
N ALA A 212 -25.58 -2.55 -20.38
CA ALA A 212 -26.54 -3.46 -19.76
C ALA A 212 -27.96 -2.87 -19.71
N ALA A 213 -28.09 -1.55 -19.50
CA ALA A 213 -29.37 -0.86 -19.52
C ALA A 213 -29.99 -0.81 -20.93
N ILE A 214 -29.16 -0.66 -21.98
CA ILE A 214 -29.61 -0.77 -23.37
C ILE A 214 -30.12 -2.18 -23.65
N LEU A 215 -29.35 -3.21 -23.26
CA LEU A 215 -29.77 -4.61 -23.40
C LEU A 215 -31.08 -4.90 -22.64
N ASP A 216 -31.28 -4.33 -21.45
CA ASP A 216 -32.53 -4.46 -20.70
C ASP A 216 -33.74 -3.87 -21.43
N GLN A 217 -33.58 -2.70 -22.06
CA GLN A 217 -34.64 -2.10 -22.88
C GLN A 217 -34.97 -2.96 -24.11
N GLU A 218 -33.95 -3.52 -24.77
CA GLU A 218 -34.13 -4.43 -25.90
C GLU A 218 -34.84 -5.72 -25.48
N ILE A 219 -34.39 -6.36 -24.41
CA ILE A 219 -35.00 -7.56 -23.83
C ILE A 219 -36.47 -7.30 -23.49
N GLU A 220 -36.79 -6.18 -22.83
CA GLU A 220 -38.16 -5.84 -22.46
C GLU A 220 -39.03 -5.58 -23.69
N SER A 221 -38.49 -4.90 -24.71
CA SER A 221 -39.21 -4.71 -25.99
C SER A 221 -39.53 -6.04 -26.69
N LEU A 222 -38.61 -7.01 -26.63
CA LEU A 222 -38.79 -8.33 -27.20
C LEU A 222 -39.78 -9.16 -26.38
N ARG A 223 -39.75 -9.06 -25.04
CA ARG A 223 -40.74 -9.67 -24.14
C ARG A 223 -42.15 -9.16 -24.43
N GLN A 224 -42.32 -7.85 -24.61
CA GLN A 224 -43.61 -7.27 -24.98
C GLN A 224 -44.08 -7.74 -26.36
N LYS A 225 -43.16 -7.87 -27.34
CA LYS A 225 -43.49 -8.46 -28.64
C LYS A 225 -43.91 -9.92 -28.52
N LEU A 226 -43.23 -10.71 -27.69
CA LEU A 226 -43.57 -12.10 -27.39
C LEU A 226 -44.95 -12.21 -26.72
N GLU A 227 -45.28 -11.34 -25.78
CA GLU A 227 -46.58 -11.34 -25.11
C GLU A 227 -47.72 -10.93 -26.05
N ARG A 228 -47.49 -9.90 -26.88
CA ARG A 228 -48.44 -9.48 -27.93
C ARG A 228 -48.64 -10.56 -28.99
N SER A 229 -47.57 -11.25 -29.39
CA SER A 229 -47.66 -12.36 -30.31
C SER A 229 -48.48 -13.47 -29.66
N GLN A 230 -48.16 -13.92 -28.45
CA GLN A 230 -48.92 -14.95 -27.73
C GLN A 230 -50.43 -14.63 -27.59
N THR A 231 -50.80 -13.37 -27.35
CA THR A 231 -52.19 -12.94 -27.22
C THR A 231 -52.94 -12.89 -28.55
N ILE A 232 -52.29 -12.47 -29.64
CA ILE A 232 -52.85 -12.49 -31.00
C ILE A 232 -52.98 -13.93 -31.50
N TRP A 233 -51.97 -14.78 -31.27
CA TRP A 233 -51.92 -16.15 -31.79
C TRP A 233 -52.84 -17.12 -31.04
N LYS A 234 -53.17 -16.88 -29.77
CA LYS A 234 -54.27 -17.57 -29.09
C LYS A 234 -55.62 -17.37 -29.80
N ARG A 235 -55.76 -16.33 -30.62
CA ARG A 235 -56.98 -16.00 -31.38
C ARG A 235 -56.94 -16.44 -32.85
N THR A 236 -55.79 -16.78 -33.42
CA THR A 236 -55.63 -17.08 -34.85
C THR A 236 -55.08 -18.49 -35.10
N PHE A 237 -55.76 -19.29 -35.94
CA PHE A 237 -55.53 -20.73 -36.14
C PHE A 237 -54.29 -21.10 -36.99
N GLN A 238 -53.16 -20.38 -36.87
CA GLN A 238 -51.90 -20.64 -37.61
C GLN A 238 -50.75 -21.04 -36.67
N ARG A 239 -50.79 -22.28 -36.16
CA ARG A 239 -49.88 -22.76 -35.09
C ARG A 239 -48.43 -23.00 -35.51
N SER A 240 -48.14 -23.44 -36.74
CA SER A 240 -46.78 -23.85 -37.14
C SER A 240 -45.82 -22.68 -37.35
N LYS A 241 -46.23 -21.63 -38.09
CA LYS A 241 -45.40 -20.44 -38.33
C LYS A 241 -45.23 -19.59 -37.06
N SER A 242 -46.27 -19.55 -36.22
CA SER A 242 -46.29 -18.87 -34.93
C SER A 242 -45.32 -19.49 -33.91
N ASN A 243 -45.19 -20.82 -33.88
CA ASN A 243 -44.23 -21.48 -32.99
C ASN A 243 -42.78 -21.13 -33.38
N HIS A 244 -42.47 -21.02 -34.67
CA HIS A 244 -41.13 -20.67 -35.14
C HIS A 244 -40.74 -19.23 -34.74
N GLU A 245 -41.62 -18.25 -34.98
CA GLU A 245 -41.39 -16.85 -34.55
C GLU A 245 -41.27 -16.73 -33.02
N MET A 246 -41.99 -17.57 -32.27
CA MET A 246 -41.89 -17.60 -30.80
C MET A 246 -40.55 -18.18 -30.34
N GLU A 247 -40.09 -19.26 -30.96
CA GLU A 247 -38.78 -19.86 -30.69
C GLU A 247 -37.63 -18.91 -31.04
N GLU A 248 -37.72 -18.18 -32.15
CA GLU A 248 -36.74 -17.17 -32.55
C GLU A 248 -36.68 -16.01 -31.53
N LEU A 249 -37.82 -15.47 -31.10
CA LEU A 249 -37.86 -14.43 -30.08
C LEU A 249 -37.32 -14.92 -28.73
N GLN A 250 -37.61 -16.15 -28.35
CA GLN A 250 -37.07 -16.75 -27.12
C GLN A 250 -35.55 -16.96 -27.21
N ALA A 251 -35.04 -17.42 -28.35
CA ALA A 251 -33.61 -17.60 -28.59
C ALA A 251 -32.86 -16.25 -28.55
N LEU A 252 -33.44 -15.20 -29.15
CA LEU A 252 -32.88 -13.85 -29.14
C LEU A 252 -32.88 -13.22 -27.73
N ILE A 253 -33.97 -13.40 -26.97
CA ILE A 253 -34.00 -12.97 -25.56
C ILE A 253 -32.93 -13.73 -24.76
N ALA A 254 -32.78 -15.04 -24.97
CA ALA A 254 -31.77 -15.83 -24.27
C ALA A 254 -30.34 -15.39 -24.63
N SER A 255 -30.07 -15.07 -25.90
CA SER A 255 -28.75 -14.57 -26.31
C SER A 255 -28.42 -13.20 -25.73
N LEU A 256 -29.38 -12.27 -25.70
CA LEU A 256 -29.17 -10.94 -25.10
C LEU A 256 -28.98 -11.01 -23.59
N VAL A 257 -29.69 -11.91 -22.91
CA VAL A 257 -29.49 -12.17 -21.47
C VAL A 257 -28.10 -12.74 -21.21
N ALA A 258 -27.63 -13.67 -22.05
CA ALA A 258 -26.28 -14.23 -21.94
C ALA A 258 -25.20 -13.17 -22.23
N GLU A 259 -25.41 -12.30 -23.23
CA GLU A 259 -24.51 -11.19 -23.53
C GLU A 259 -24.43 -10.21 -22.36
N LYS A 260 -25.56 -9.87 -21.74
CA LYS A 260 -25.61 -9.02 -20.54
C LYS A 260 -24.79 -9.62 -19.40
N GLN A 261 -24.95 -10.93 -19.13
CA GLN A 261 -24.20 -11.62 -18.08
C GLN A 261 -22.69 -11.68 -18.36
N ASN A 262 -22.30 -11.83 -19.63
CA ASN A 262 -20.89 -11.84 -20.02
C ASN A 262 -20.20 -10.47 -19.91
N LYS A 263 -20.98 -9.38 -19.78
CA LYS A 263 -20.49 -7.99 -19.69
C LYS A 263 -20.38 -7.47 -18.25
N GLU A 264 -20.37 -8.33 -17.24
CA GLU A 264 -20.15 -7.91 -15.86
C GLU A 264 -18.66 -7.64 -15.57
N ALA A 265 -18.30 -6.39 -15.27
CA ALA A 265 -16.95 -6.05 -14.84
C ALA A 265 -16.67 -6.58 -13.43
N ALA A 266 -15.80 -7.58 -13.33
CA ALA A 266 -15.36 -8.13 -12.05
C ALA A 266 -14.55 -7.09 -11.25
N VAL A 267 -15.07 -6.62 -10.12
CA VAL A 267 -14.27 -5.86 -9.15
C VAL A 267 -13.51 -6.84 -8.26
N SER A 268 -12.19 -6.68 -8.13
CA SER A 268 -11.36 -7.55 -7.31
C SER A 268 -11.36 -7.10 -5.84
N GLU A 269 -11.50 -8.06 -4.93
CA GLU A 269 -11.38 -7.84 -3.48
C GLU A 269 -10.00 -7.27 -3.10
N ASN A 270 -8.94 -7.79 -3.73
CA ASN A 270 -7.57 -7.32 -3.51
C ASN A 270 -7.38 -5.86 -3.94
N ASP A 271 -8.05 -5.43 -5.00
CA ASP A 271 -7.97 -4.04 -5.45
C ASP A 271 -8.74 -3.11 -4.51
N LEU A 272 -9.91 -3.52 -4.03
CA LEU A 272 -10.69 -2.74 -3.07
C LEU A 272 -9.93 -2.50 -1.76
N THR A 273 -9.28 -3.53 -1.22
CA THR A 273 -8.46 -3.41 0.00
C THR A 273 -7.24 -2.51 -0.25
N LEU A 274 -6.50 -2.72 -1.35
CA LEU A 274 -5.35 -1.91 -1.74
C LEU A 274 -5.70 -0.42 -1.92
N TRP A 275 -6.83 -0.13 -2.56
CA TRP A 275 -7.31 1.22 -2.78
C TRP A 275 -7.70 1.90 -1.46
N LEU A 276 -8.34 1.18 -0.55
CA LEU A 276 -8.63 1.70 0.79
C LEU A 276 -7.33 2.02 1.54
N ASP A 277 -6.35 1.11 1.53
CA ASP A 277 -5.00 1.29 2.12
C ASP A 277 -4.32 2.54 1.62
N THR A 278 -4.43 2.76 0.32
CA THR A 278 -3.85 3.91 -0.34
C THR A 278 -4.45 5.22 0.14
N ILE A 279 -5.79 5.29 0.23
CA ILE A 279 -6.50 6.46 0.74
C ILE A 279 -6.17 6.69 2.22
N VAL A 280 -6.17 5.63 3.04
CA VAL A 280 -5.93 5.73 4.48
C VAL A 280 -4.51 6.18 4.77
N ASP A 281 -3.49 5.52 4.23
CA ASP A 281 -2.09 5.88 4.48
C ASP A 281 -1.80 7.32 4.07
N ALA A 282 -2.27 7.77 2.90
CA ALA A 282 -2.07 9.15 2.45
C ALA A 282 -2.81 10.15 3.36
N SER A 283 -3.97 9.78 3.92
CA SER A 283 -4.76 10.67 4.78
C SER A 283 -4.27 10.78 6.22
N VAL A 284 -3.65 9.72 6.74
CA VAL A 284 -3.17 9.64 8.13
C VAL A 284 -1.76 10.21 8.24
N HIS A 285 -0.97 10.12 7.18
CA HIS A 285 0.43 10.53 7.23
C HIS A 285 0.60 12.07 7.35
N PRO A 286 1.42 12.58 8.29
CA PRO A 286 1.49 14.00 8.62
C PRO A 286 1.85 14.92 7.45
N PHE A 287 2.80 14.48 6.63
CA PHE A 287 3.35 15.28 5.52
C PHE A 287 2.50 15.27 4.24
N THR A 288 1.48 14.41 4.16
CA THR A 288 0.63 14.26 2.96
C THR A 288 -0.77 14.80 3.15
N ARG A 289 -1.31 14.77 4.39
CA ARG A 289 -2.71 15.09 4.68
C ARG A 289 -3.19 16.42 4.08
N HIS A 290 -2.38 17.48 4.13
CA HIS A 290 -2.75 18.81 3.62
C HIS A 290 -2.69 18.94 2.09
N ARG A 291 -2.04 18.00 1.39
CA ARG A 291 -1.75 18.10 -0.05
C ARG A 291 -2.75 17.33 -0.92
N ILE A 292 -3.63 16.53 -0.32
CA ILE A 292 -4.41 15.50 -1.04
C ILE A 292 -5.92 15.75 -1.05
N ASP A 293 -6.43 16.81 -0.41
CA ASP A 293 -7.87 17.01 -0.21
C ASP A 293 -8.73 16.93 -1.48
N LYS A 294 -8.21 17.42 -2.62
CA LYS A 294 -8.91 17.32 -3.92
C LYS A 294 -8.87 15.90 -4.50
N VAL A 295 -7.71 15.26 -4.48
CA VAL A 295 -7.51 13.91 -5.06
C VAL A 295 -8.28 12.86 -4.25
N ILE A 296 -8.27 13.00 -2.92
CA ILE A 296 -8.93 12.07 -2.01
C ILE A 296 -10.46 12.08 -2.20
N GLY A 297 -11.07 13.22 -2.49
CA GLY A 297 -12.51 13.30 -2.74
C GLY A 297 -12.96 12.49 -3.95
N ASN A 298 -12.16 12.48 -5.03
CA ASN A 298 -12.44 11.68 -6.23
C ASN A 298 -12.20 10.18 -5.98
N ALA A 299 -11.09 9.84 -5.31
CA ALA A 299 -10.78 8.46 -4.95
C ALA A 299 -11.85 7.86 -4.04
N ARG A 300 -12.30 8.59 -3.02
CA ARG A 300 -13.34 8.12 -2.09
C ARG A 300 -14.66 7.81 -2.80
N ARG A 301 -15.10 8.69 -3.72
CA ARG A 301 -16.33 8.48 -4.48
C ARG A 301 -16.24 7.25 -5.39
N ALA A 302 -15.14 7.10 -6.11
CA ALA A 302 -14.93 5.94 -6.96
C ALA A 302 -14.85 4.64 -6.14
N LEU A 303 -14.12 4.64 -5.01
CA LEU A 303 -14.02 3.46 -4.15
C LEU A 303 -15.37 3.07 -3.54
N PHE A 304 -16.17 4.04 -3.08
CA PHE A 304 -17.50 3.79 -2.56
C PHE A 304 -18.39 3.11 -3.60
N TYR A 305 -18.37 3.63 -4.82
CA TYR A 305 -19.13 3.08 -5.92
C TYR A 305 -18.70 1.65 -6.26
N LEU A 306 -17.38 1.44 -6.40
CA LEU A 306 -16.82 0.13 -6.73
C LEU A 306 -17.08 -0.91 -5.63
N LEU A 307 -17.04 -0.52 -4.34
CA LEU A 307 -17.43 -1.40 -3.23
C LEU A 307 -18.92 -1.76 -3.33
N THR A 308 -19.78 -0.77 -3.54
CA THR A 308 -21.24 -1.00 -3.66
C THR A 308 -21.54 -1.94 -4.83
N LYS A 309 -20.84 -1.77 -5.95
CA LYS A 309 -20.99 -2.63 -7.13
C LYS A 309 -20.47 -4.03 -6.89
N TYR A 310 -19.34 -4.17 -6.21
CA TYR A 310 -18.83 -5.47 -5.80
C TYR A 310 -19.87 -6.23 -4.98
N CYS A 311 -20.44 -5.62 -3.93
CA CYS A 311 -21.52 -6.22 -3.14
C CYS A 311 -22.67 -6.65 -4.05
N GLN A 312 -23.23 -5.73 -4.85
CA GLN A 312 -24.34 -6.04 -5.77
C GLN A 312 -24.07 -7.24 -6.68
N LEU A 313 -22.84 -7.38 -7.19
CA LEU A 313 -22.44 -8.52 -8.04
C LEU A 313 -22.38 -9.83 -7.25
N GLN A 314 -21.90 -9.82 -6.01
CA GLN A 314 -21.92 -11.00 -5.13
C GLN A 314 -23.36 -11.42 -4.80
N GLU A 315 -24.20 -10.46 -4.41
CA GLU A 315 -25.62 -10.68 -4.10
C GLU A 315 -26.36 -11.25 -5.33
N ALA A 316 -26.16 -10.66 -6.52
CA ALA A 316 -26.78 -11.09 -7.77
C ALA A 316 -26.31 -12.49 -8.20
N SER A 317 -25.01 -12.77 -8.08
CA SER A 317 -24.43 -14.09 -8.38
C SER A 317 -24.99 -15.17 -7.45
N ALA A 318 -25.08 -14.88 -6.15
CA ALA A 318 -25.66 -15.80 -5.16
C ALA A 318 -27.14 -16.08 -5.46
N MET A 319 -27.90 -15.07 -5.86
CA MET A 319 -29.30 -15.22 -6.28
C MET A 319 -29.47 -16.01 -7.59
N GLN A 320 -28.58 -15.82 -8.57
CA GLN A 320 -28.59 -16.62 -9.79
C GLN A 320 -28.34 -18.11 -9.47
N ILE A 321 -27.40 -18.39 -8.57
CA ILE A 321 -27.11 -19.76 -8.11
C ILE A 321 -28.33 -20.34 -7.39
N ALA A 322 -28.96 -19.58 -6.48
CA ALA A 322 -30.14 -20.04 -5.75
C ALA A 322 -31.34 -20.35 -6.67
N ARG A 323 -31.50 -19.59 -7.76
CA ARG A 323 -32.59 -19.75 -8.73
C ARG A 323 -32.33 -20.84 -9.77
N ASN A 324 -31.10 -21.34 -9.91
CA ASN A 324 -30.76 -22.35 -10.91
C ASN A 324 -30.92 -23.79 -10.36
N PRO A 325 -31.93 -24.56 -10.79
CA PRO A 325 -32.17 -25.90 -10.28
C PRO A 325 -31.27 -26.98 -10.92
N PHE A 326 -30.40 -26.63 -11.88
CA PHE A 326 -29.58 -27.57 -12.66
C PHE A 326 -28.08 -27.48 -12.38
N LEU A 327 -27.68 -26.80 -11.30
CA LEU A 327 -26.28 -26.71 -10.91
C LEU A 327 -25.70 -28.07 -10.57
N GLN A 328 -24.54 -28.38 -11.16
CA GLN A 328 -23.75 -29.59 -10.85
C GLN A 328 -22.87 -29.42 -9.61
N VAL A 329 -22.69 -28.19 -9.13
CA VAL A 329 -21.90 -27.82 -7.95
C VAL A 329 -22.82 -27.69 -6.74
N ASP A 330 -22.30 -27.91 -5.52
CA ASP A 330 -23.03 -27.62 -4.28
C ASP A 330 -23.40 -26.13 -4.20
N ALA A 331 -24.63 -25.82 -4.60
CA ALA A 331 -25.17 -24.47 -4.64
C ALA A 331 -25.09 -23.76 -3.27
N LYS A 332 -25.24 -24.51 -2.17
CA LYS A 332 -25.17 -23.94 -0.82
C LYS A 332 -23.76 -23.51 -0.46
N ALA A 333 -22.76 -24.33 -0.82
CA ALA A 333 -21.35 -23.99 -0.61
C ALA A 333 -20.94 -22.78 -1.46
N ALA A 334 -21.40 -22.71 -2.72
CA ALA A 334 -21.10 -21.59 -3.61
C ALA A 334 -21.72 -20.27 -3.13
N ILE A 335 -23.00 -20.27 -2.73
CA ILE A 335 -23.67 -19.08 -2.14
C ILE A 335 -22.92 -18.61 -0.89
N ARG A 336 -22.56 -19.55 0.00
CA ARG A 336 -21.84 -19.22 1.24
C ARG A 336 -20.47 -18.60 0.94
N TYR A 337 -19.76 -19.08 -0.07
CA TYR A 337 -18.48 -18.51 -0.46
C TYR A 337 -18.61 -17.04 -0.91
N LEU A 338 -19.59 -16.72 -1.76
CA LEU A 338 -19.83 -15.35 -2.24
C LEU A 338 -20.20 -14.40 -1.09
N LEU A 339 -21.08 -14.85 -0.19
CA LEU A 339 -21.46 -14.06 0.99
C LEU A 339 -20.31 -13.92 1.98
N MET A 340 -19.43 -14.92 2.11
CA MET A 340 -18.22 -14.81 2.94
C MET A 340 -17.21 -13.80 2.37
N SER A 341 -17.04 -13.73 1.05
CA SER A 341 -16.15 -12.73 0.44
C SER A 341 -16.71 -11.32 0.60
N GLU A 342 -18.03 -11.16 0.45
CA GLU A 342 -18.71 -9.89 0.75
C GLU A 342 -18.57 -9.50 2.24
N GLN A 343 -18.81 -10.44 3.15
CA GLN A 343 -18.63 -10.20 4.58
C GLN A 343 -17.19 -9.80 4.91
N PHE A 344 -16.20 -10.47 4.33
CA PHE A 344 -14.79 -10.14 4.53
C PHE A 344 -14.47 -8.70 4.12
N ILE A 345 -14.90 -8.26 2.93
CA ILE A 345 -14.59 -6.91 2.46
C ILE A 345 -15.31 -5.85 3.31
N LEU A 346 -16.57 -6.10 3.69
CA LEU A 346 -17.31 -5.19 4.56
C LEU A 346 -16.66 -5.10 5.95
N ASP A 347 -16.24 -6.23 6.52
CA ASP A 347 -15.47 -6.28 7.77
C ASP A 347 -14.19 -5.46 7.69
N TYR A 348 -13.46 -5.59 6.57
CA TYR A 348 -12.21 -4.87 6.34
C TYR A 348 -12.42 -3.35 6.35
N PHE A 349 -13.47 -2.89 5.67
CA PHE A 349 -13.83 -1.47 5.59
C PHE A 349 -14.40 -0.96 6.92
N ALA A 350 -15.19 -1.78 7.63
CA ALA A 350 -15.78 -1.43 8.93
C ALA A 350 -14.73 -1.31 10.03
N LYS A 351 -13.75 -2.23 10.10
CA LYS A 351 -12.69 -2.25 11.14
C LYS A 351 -11.74 -1.07 11.04
N ARG A 352 -11.65 -0.40 9.89
CA ARG A 352 -10.86 0.81 9.70
C ARG A 352 -11.53 2.08 10.23
N LYS A 353 -11.84 2.10 11.52
CA LYS A 353 -12.37 3.28 12.25
C LYS A 353 -11.31 4.37 12.50
N SER A 354 -10.57 4.77 11.47
CA SER A 354 -9.82 6.03 11.52
C SER A 354 -10.76 7.18 11.14
N ARG A 355 -10.56 8.39 11.71
CA ARG A 355 -11.34 9.60 11.36
C ARG A 355 -11.40 9.85 9.84
N ASN A 356 -10.41 9.36 9.09
CA ASN A 356 -10.29 9.53 7.65
C ASN A 356 -10.98 8.44 6.81
N ALA A 357 -11.49 7.36 7.43
CA ALA A 357 -12.23 6.27 6.80
C ALA A 357 -13.67 6.09 7.36
N ALA A 358 -14.08 6.92 8.33
CA ALA A 358 -15.44 6.92 8.88
C ALA A 358 -16.54 7.02 7.80
N TRP A 359 -16.27 7.78 6.72
CA TRP A 359 -17.19 7.97 5.59
C TRP A 359 -17.62 6.67 4.87
N ILE A 360 -16.84 5.59 4.96
CA ILE A 360 -17.18 4.28 4.37
C ILE A 360 -17.43 3.20 5.42
N SER A 361 -16.89 3.36 6.63
CA SER A 361 -17.06 2.43 7.75
C SER A 361 -18.53 2.30 8.16
N ASP A 362 -19.26 3.41 8.24
CA ASP A 362 -20.68 3.39 8.64
C ASP A 362 -21.56 2.71 7.58
N ALA A 363 -21.30 2.99 6.29
CA ALA A 363 -22.02 2.36 5.18
C ALA A 363 -21.75 0.86 5.09
N ALA A 364 -20.48 0.45 5.31
CA ALA A 364 -20.10 -0.96 5.35
C ALA A 364 -20.76 -1.69 6.52
N GLN A 365 -20.85 -1.05 7.69
CA GLN A 365 -21.50 -1.64 8.86
C GLN A 365 -23.01 -1.87 8.62
N VAL A 366 -23.72 -0.88 8.06
CA VAL A 366 -25.14 -1.04 7.71
C VAL A 366 -25.33 -2.18 6.72
N LYS A 367 -24.50 -2.24 5.67
CA LYS A 367 -24.57 -3.33 4.68
C LYS A 367 -24.29 -4.70 5.29
N MET A 368 -23.37 -4.79 6.25
CA MET A 368 -23.06 -6.02 6.95
C MET A 368 -24.25 -6.52 7.80
N GLU A 369 -25.00 -5.61 8.44
CA GLU A 369 -26.22 -5.96 9.18
C GLU A 369 -27.34 -6.48 8.26
N ASP A 370 -27.42 -5.96 7.03
CA ASP A 370 -28.38 -6.42 6.01
C ASP A 370 -28.02 -7.78 5.40
N LEU A 371 -26.74 -8.17 5.43
CA LEU A 371 -26.23 -9.40 4.80
C LEU A 371 -26.83 -10.67 5.42
N GLU A 372 -27.07 -10.68 6.74
CA GLU A 372 -27.73 -11.81 7.42
C GLU A 372 -29.17 -12.04 6.93
N ARG A 373 -29.91 -10.95 6.67
CA ARG A 373 -31.28 -11.03 6.13
C ARG A 373 -31.25 -11.52 4.69
N LEU A 374 -30.32 -10.99 3.90
CA LEU A 374 -30.13 -11.40 2.53
C LEU A 374 -29.78 -12.89 2.41
N GLU A 375 -28.91 -13.41 3.28
CA GLU A 375 -28.60 -14.85 3.32
C GLU A 375 -29.85 -15.70 3.53
N GLN A 376 -30.72 -15.31 4.47
CA GLN A 376 -31.98 -16.01 4.73
C GLN A 376 -32.89 -16.01 3.50
N ASP A 377 -33.00 -14.87 2.82
CA ASP A 377 -33.80 -14.74 1.60
C ASP A 377 -33.28 -15.63 0.47
N ILE A 378 -31.97 -15.60 0.20
CA ILE A 378 -31.31 -16.42 -0.83
C ILE A 378 -31.49 -17.92 -0.54
N LEU A 379 -31.29 -18.35 0.71
CA LEU A 379 -31.48 -19.74 1.11
C LEU A 379 -32.95 -20.18 1.03
N SER A 380 -33.89 -19.26 1.24
CA SER A 380 -35.31 -19.53 1.06
C SER A 380 -35.65 -19.79 -0.42
N GLU A 381 -35.05 -19.02 -1.33
CA GLU A 381 -35.19 -19.20 -2.78
C GLU A 381 -34.56 -20.51 -3.25
N LEU A 382 -33.39 -20.87 -2.73
CA LEU A 382 -32.76 -22.18 -3.00
C LEU A 382 -33.66 -23.35 -2.55
N LYS A 383 -34.34 -23.22 -1.40
CA LYS A 383 -35.31 -24.24 -0.94
C LYS A 383 -36.52 -24.32 -1.86
N LYS A 384 -36.99 -23.20 -2.42
CA LYS A 384 -38.09 -23.19 -3.39
C LYS A 384 -37.67 -23.85 -4.70
N SER A 385 -36.49 -23.52 -5.25
CA SER A 385 -35.99 -24.08 -6.51
C SER A 385 -35.67 -25.58 -6.40
N SER A 386 -35.05 -26.03 -5.31
CA SER A 386 -34.76 -27.45 -5.06
C SER A 386 -36.01 -28.33 -4.86
N ARG A 387 -37.13 -27.76 -4.37
CA ARG A 387 -38.42 -28.48 -4.31
C ARG A 387 -38.95 -28.84 -5.70
N PHE A 388 -38.71 -28.02 -6.72
CA PHE A 388 -39.07 -28.33 -8.11
C PHE A 388 -38.26 -29.52 -8.67
N GLN A 389 -37.06 -29.77 -8.13
CA GLN A 389 -36.21 -30.90 -8.52
C GLN A 389 -36.72 -32.25 -7.97
N ARG A 390 -37.49 -32.25 -6.87
CA ARG A 390 -38.08 -33.45 -6.25
C ARG A 390 -39.47 -33.83 -6.77
N LEU A 391 -40.09 -32.96 -7.58
CA LEU A 391 -41.44 -33.15 -8.14
C LEU A 391 -41.42 -33.62 -9.61
N LYS A 392 -40.23 -33.86 -10.17
CA LYS A 392 -40.01 -34.67 -11.37
C LYS A 392 -39.41 -36.00 -10.93
#